data_AF-A0AAN5CIG6-F1
#
_entry.id   AF-A0AAN5CIG6-F1
#
_cell.length_a   1.000
_cell.length_b   1.000
_cell.length_c   1.000
_cell.angle_alpha   90.00
_cell.angle_beta   90.00
_cell.angle_gamma   90.00
#
_symmetry.space_group_name_H-M   'P 1'
#
loop_
_entity.id
_entity.type
_entity.pdbx_description
1 polymer ?
#
loop_
_entity_poly.entity_id
_entity_poly.type
_entity_poly.pdbx_seq_one_letter_code
_entity_poly.pdbx_strand_id
1 'polypeptide(L)'
;RSRMPGYTTYCKIDDVERLFENNVDVIDKAKITSQWAASSKKLSRMVRTLFEYIKPTDFEFIALLGLTFWDYEYGEDAVLNIAKEVRSEIMKELREYYEDRGISDYATRIGQLFCITMNCQIHKLSISSAYNIELLRNV
;
A
#
# COMPACT_ATOMS: atom_id res chain seq x y z
N ARG A 1 -0.96 24.36 -8.28
CA ARG A 1 -0.10 23.15 -8.46
C ARG A 1 0.07 22.44 -7.12
N SER A 2 -0.75 21.43 -6.83
CA SER A 2 -0.66 20.63 -5.60
C SER A 2 0.22 19.41 -5.86
N ARG A 3 1.37 19.32 -5.18
CA ARG A 3 2.27 18.15 -5.23
C ARG A 3 1.86 17.17 -4.12
N MET A 4 1.72 15.88 -4.43
CA MET A 4 1.60 14.85 -3.39
C MET A 4 3.00 14.32 -3.04
N PRO A 5 3.48 14.49 -1.80
CA PRO A 5 4.77 13.96 -1.40
C PRO A 5 4.69 12.46 -1.11
N GLY A 6 5.43 11.66 -1.87
CA GLY A 6 5.90 10.33 -1.49
C GLY A 6 7.35 10.40 -0.99
N TYR A 7 7.82 9.36 -0.30
CA TYR A 7 9.20 9.29 0.21
C TYR A 7 10.25 9.10 -0.90
N THR A 8 9.86 8.52 -2.04
CA THR A 8 10.77 8.27 -3.19
C THR A 8 10.17 8.64 -4.55
N THR A 9 8.86 8.90 -4.62
CA THR A 9 8.15 9.20 -5.88
C THR A 9 7.23 10.40 -5.71
N TYR A 10 7.27 11.31 -6.69
CA TYR A 10 6.34 12.45 -6.76
C TYR A 10 5.29 12.14 -7.82
N CYS A 11 4.03 12.13 -7.42
CA CYS A 11 2.89 12.08 -8.33
C CYS A 11 2.21 13.44 -8.35
N LYS A 12 2.11 14.07 -9.53
CA LYS A 12 1.29 15.27 -9.72
C LYS A 12 -0.14 14.85 -9.99
N ILE A 13 -1.08 15.72 -9.64
CA ILE A 13 -2.50 15.52 -10.01
C ILE A 13 -2.63 15.39 -11.53
N ASP A 14 -1.86 16.16 -12.30
CA ASP A 14 -1.80 16.07 -13.76
C ASP A 14 -1.37 14.68 -14.26
N ASP A 15 -0.57 13.93 -13.49
CA ASP A 15 -0.16 12.55 -13.83
C ASP A 15 -1.32 11.55 -13.60
N VAL A 16 -2.23 11.88 -12.70
CA VAL A 16 -3.44 11.10 -12.40
C VAL A 16 -4.48 11.29 -13.49
N GLU A 17 -4.66 12.54 -13.94
CA GLU A 17 -5.56 12.88 -15.04
C GLU A 17 -5.18 12.10 -16.31
N ARG A 18 -3.88 11.99 -16.59
CA ARG A 18 -3.33 11.17 -17.68
C ARG A 18 -3.65 9.68 -17.58
N LEU A 19 -3.75 9.12 -16.38
CA LEU A 19 -4.14 7.70 -16.20
C LEU A 19 -5.58 7.45 -16.70
N PHE A 20 -6.43 8.48 -16.73
CA PHE A 20 -7.82 8.41 -17.17
C PHE A 20 -8.08 9.02 -18.55
N GLU A 21 -7.04 9.51 -19.25
CA GLU A 21 -7.17 10.08 -20.60
C GLU A 21 -7.65 9.03 -21.61
N ASN A 22 -7.14 7.79 -21.53
CA ASN A 22 -7.44 6.71 -22.47
C ASN A 22 -8.71 5.90 -22.14
N ASN A 23 -9.39 6.18 -21.02
CA ASN A 23 -10.65 5.51 -20.71
C ASN A 23 -11.79 6.16 -21.52
N VAL A 24 -12.28 5.39 -22.48
CA VAL A 24 -13.50 5.63 -23.25
C VAL A 24 -14.66 5.15 -22.37
N ASP A 25 -15.67 6.00 -22.19
CA ASP A 25 -16.99 5.75 -21.59
C ASP A 25 -17.30 6.33 -20.19
N VAL A 26 -18.32 7.20 -20.20
CA VAL A 26 -19.35 7.58 -19.20
C VAL A 26 -18.92 7.94 -17.77
N ILE A 27 -17.63 7.98 -17.44
CA ILE A 27 -17.17 8.29 -16.09
C ILE A 27 -16.90 9.80 -15.95
N ASP A 28 -17.50 10.45 -14.93
CA ASP A 28 -17.16 11.81 -14.52
C ASP A 28 -15.69 11.89 -14.05
N LYS A 29 -14.80 12.16 -15.01
CA LYS A 29 -13.34 12.18 -14.83
C LYS A 29 -12.93 13.20 -13.76
N ALA A 30 -13.61 14.34 -13.67
CA ALA A 30 -13.31 15.37 -12.68
C ALA A 30 -13.63 14.88 -11.27
N LYS A 31 -14.78 14.22 -11.10
CA LYS A 31 -15.18 13.63 -9.81
C LYS A 31 -14.24 12.52 -9.38
N ILE A 32 -13.90 11.56 -10.25
CA ILE A 32 -12.95 10.49 -9.92
C ILE A 32 -11.57 11.04 -9.59
N THR A 33 -11.05 11.99 -10.38
CA THR A 33 -9.75 12.61 -10.14
C THR A 33 -9.73 13.32 -8.77
N SER A 34 -10.78 14.07 -8.43
CA SER A 34 -10.88 14.75 -7.14
C SER A 34 -10.97 13.78 -5.96
N GLN A 35 -11.74 12.69 -6.08
CA GLN A 35 -11.86 11.66 -5.06
C GLN A 35 -10.56 10.88 -4.87
N TRP A 36 -9.88 10.54 -5.97
CA TRP A 36 -8.57 9.89 -5.93
C TRP A 36 -7.56 10.80 -5.26
N ALA A 37 -7.48 12.09 -5.64
CA ALA A 37 -6.56 13.04 -5.04
C ALA A 37 -6.80 13.23 -3.54
N ALA A 38 -8.07 13.33 -3.11
CA ALA A 38 -8.43 13.42 -1.71
C ALA A 38 -8.05 12.14 -0.93
N SER A 39 -8.31 10.97 -1.51
CA SER A 39 -7.99 9.68 -0.91
C SER A 39 -6.49 9.43 -0.80
N SER A 40 -5.74 9.71 -1.86
CA SER A 40 -4.28 9.65 -1.88
C SER A 40 -3.65 10.60 -0.87
N LYS A 41 -4.20 11.82 -0.72
CA LYS A 41 -3.75 12.76 0.32
C LYS A 41 -4.03 12.26 1.74
N LYS A 42 -5.20 11.65 1.96
CA LYS A 42 -5.55 11.04 3.26
C LYS A 42 -4.63 9.86 3.58
N LEU A 43 -4.42 8.97 2.61
CA LEU A 43 -3.50 7.83 2.71
C LEU A 43 -2.08 8.29 3.02
N SER A 44 -1.54 9.26 2.25
CA SER A 44 -0.20 9.81 2.46
C SER A 44 0.00 10.38 3.86
N ARG A 45 -0.99 11.14 4.38
CA ARG A 45 -0.94 11.68 5.75
C ARG A 45 -0.95 10.57 6.80
N MET A 46 -1.87 9.62 6.68
CA MET A 46 -1.98 8.51 7.63
C MET A 46 -0.70 7.67 7.64
N VAL A 47 -0.18 7.29 6.46
CA VAL A 47 1.05 6.51 6.35
C VAL A 47 2.22 7.27 6.97
N ARG A 48 2.36 8.58 6.69
CA ARG A 48 3.40 9.40 7.30
C ARG A 48 3.30 9.40 8.83
N THR A 49 2.10 9.57 9.41
CA THR A 49 1.91 9.52 10.86
C THR A 49 2.28 8.15 11.44
N LEU A 50 1.92 7.05 10.77
CA LEU A 50 2.30 5.70 11.21
C LEU A 50 3.81 5.48 11.14
N PHE A 51 4.47 5.94 10.08
CA PHE A 51 5.93 5.84 9.95
C PHE A 51 6.66 6.69 10.99
N GLU A 52 6.16 7.89 11.31
CA GLU A 52 6.71 8.75 12.37
C GLU A 52 6.55 8.13 13.76
N TYR A 53 5.45 7.40 14.01
CA TYR A 53 5.18 6.72 15.27
C TYR A 53 6.00 5.43 15.42
N ILE A 54 5.93 4.54 14.41
CA ILE A 54 6.53 3.20 14.46
C ILE A 54 8.04 3.27 14.23
N LYS A 55 8.51 4.23 13.41
CA LYS A 55 9.91 4.41 13.03
C LYS A 55 10.56 3.09 12.57
N PRO A 56 10.06 2.49 11.48
CA PRO A 56 10.69 1.29 10.93
C PRO A 56 12.14 1.57 10.55
N THR A 57 13.03 0.62 10.80
CA THR A 57 14.39 0.66 10.26
C THR A 57 14.38 0.43 8.75
N ASP A 58 15.48 0.73 8.06
CA ASP A 58 15.58 0.47 6.63
C ASP A 58 15.35 -1.02 6.30
N PHE A 59 15.85 -1.91 7.16
CA PHE A 59 15.63 -3.36 7.02
C PHE A 59 14.15 -3.74 7.18
N GLU A 60 13.49 -3.23 8.23
CA GLU A 60 12.07 -3.45 8.46
C GLU A 60 11.20 -2.87 7.34
N PHE A 61 11.60 -1.71 6.78
CA PHE A 61 10.92 -1.08 5.66
C PHE A 61 11.02 -1.92 4.38
N ILE A 62 12.20 -2.46 4.06
CA ILE A 62 12.38 -3.33 2.89
C ILE A 62 11.59 -4.62 3.08
N ALA A 63 11.60 -5.22 4.27
CA ALA A 63 10.81 -6.40 4.58
C ALA A 63 9.31 -6.13 4.42
N LEU A 64 8.80 -5.00 4.93
CA LEU A 64 7.43 -4.54 4.72
C LEU A 64 7.07 -4.40 3.23
N LEU A 65 7.96 -3.83 2.43
CA LEU A 65 7.76 -3.68 0.99
C LEU A 65 7.65 -5.05 0.31
N GLY A 66 8.55 -5.98 0.62
CA GLY A 66 8.53 -7.34 0.10
C GLY A 66 7.24 -8.09 0.49
N LEU A 67 6.85 -8.02 1.76
CA LEU A 67 5.62 -8.65 2.24
C LEU A 67 4.38 -8.09 1.55
N THR A 68 4.34 -6.77 1.32
CA THR A 68 3.24 -6.10 0.62
C THR A 68 3.20 -6.44 -0.88
N PHE A 69 4.36 -6.61 -1.50
CA PHE A 69 4.46 -6.98 -2.92
C PHE A 69 4.00 -8.42 -3.18
N TRP A 70 4.35 -9.34 -2.27
CA TRP A 70 3.97 -10.76 -2.36
C TRP A 70 2.64 -11.08 -1.66
N ASP A 71 1.83 -10.06 -1.37
CA ASP A 71 0.51 -10.20 -0.75
C ASP A 71 -0.55 -10.64 -1.78
N TYR A 72 -0.36 -11.85 -2.32
CA TYR A 72 -1.23 -12.45 -3.33
C TYR A 72 -2.21 -13.44 -2.71
N GLU A 73 -3.50 -13.14 -2.85
CA GLU A 73 -4.61 -14.04 -2.46
C GLU A 73 -5.25 -14.75 -3.65
N TYR A 74 -4.94 -14.31 -4.88
CA TYR A 74 -5.55 -14.80 -6.12
C TYR A 74 -4.49 -14.99 -7.20
N GLY A 75 -4.48 -16.15 -7.87
CA GLY A 75 -3.53 -16.47 -8.92
C GLY A 75 -3.44 -17.98 -9.17
N GLU A 76 -2.60 -18.38 -10.11
CA GLU A 76 -2.27 -19.79 -10.33
C GLU A 76 -1.52 -20.36 -9.11
N ASP A 77 -1.75 -21.64 -8.79
CA ASP A 77 -1.17 -22.29 -7.61
C ASP A 77 0.36 -22.17 -7.54
N ALA A 78 1.03 -22.21 -8.68
CA ALA A 78 2.48 -22.03 -8.76
C ALA A 78 2.92 -20.66 -8.23
N VAL A 79 2.22 -19.59 -8.61
CA VAL A 79 2.52 -18.22 -8.15
C VAL A 79 2.19 -18.05 -6.66
N LEU A 80 1.07 -18.65 -6.21
CA LEU A 80 0.69 -18.62 -4.79
C LEU A 80 1.70 -19.35 -3.91
N ASN A 81 2.26 -20.46 -4.38
CA ASN A 81 3.29 -21.19 -3.65
C ASN A 81 4.59 -20.38 -3.56
N ILE A 82 5.04 -19.78 -4.67
CA ILE A 82 6.21 -18.89 -4.66
C ILE A 82 5.99 -17.71 -3.70
N ALA A 83 4.81 -17.08 -3.74
CA ALA A 83 4.50 -15.97 -2.84
C ALA A 83 4.55 -16.38 -1.36
N LYS A 84 4.04 -17.58 -1.01
CA LYS A 84 4.13 -18.13 0.34
C LYS A 84 5.56 -18.40 0.77
N GLU A 85 6.37 -18.99 -0.11
CA GLU A 85 7.79 -19.28 0.15
C GLU A 85 8.56 -17.98 0.42
N VAL A 86 8.46 -17.00 -0.47
CA VAL A 86 9.15 -15.71 -0.32
C VAL A 86 8.72 -14.98 0.95
N ARG A 87 7.42 -14.96 1.28
CA ARG A 87 6.94 -14.36 2.53
C ARG A 87 7.47 -15.08 3.76
N SER A 88 7.56 -16.41 3.71
CA SER A 88 8.12 -17.21 4.80
C SER A 88 9.59 -16.87 5.03
N GLU A 89 10.37 -16.72 3.95
CA GLU A 89 11.78 -16.31 4.00
C GLU A 89 11.94 -14.91 4.58
N ILE A 90 11.19 -13.92 4.10
CA ILE A 90 11.23 -12.55 4.65
C ILE A 90 10.91 -12.54 6.15
N MET A 91 9.90 -13.31 6.58
CA MET A 91 9.53 -13.42 7.98
C MET A 91 10.59 -14.12 8.82
N LYS A 92 11.33 -15.07 8.24
CA LYS A 92 12.46 -15.74 8.89
C LYS A 92 13.63 -14.77 9.06
N GLU A 93 14.03 -14.06 8.00
CA GLU A 93 15.09 -13.06 8.08
C GLU A 93 14.78 -11.94 9.06
N LEU A 94 13.51 -11.50 9.14
CA LEU A 94 13.08 -10.54 10.16
C LEU A 94 13.29 -11.07 11.58
N ARG A 95 12.95 -12.34 11.84
CA ARG A 95 13.16 -12.95 13.16
C ARG A 95 14.65 -13.03 13.50
N GLU A 96 15.48 -13.51 12.58
CA GLU A 96 16.94 -13.58 12.76
C GLU A 96 17.52 -12.19 13.02
N TYR A 97 17.11 -11.18 12.26
CA TYR A 97 17.50 -9.77 12.48
C TYR A 97 17.14 -9.24 13.89
N TYR A 98 15.99 -9.64 14.43
CA TYR A 98 15.59 -9.26 15.79
C TYR A 98 16.37 -10.03 16.86
N GLU A 99 16.59 -11.33 16.66
CA GLU A 99 17.38 -12.18 17.55
C GLU A 99 18.82 -11.66 17.68
N ASP A 100 19.46 -11.33 16.56
CA ASP A 100 20.82 -10.75 16.50
C ASP A 100 20.95 -9.42 17.26
N ARG A 101 19.85 -8.69 17.41
CA ARG A 101 19.78 -7.41 18.12
C ARG A 101 19.26 -7.54 19.55
N GLY A 102 19.00 -8.76 20.03
CA GLY A 102 18.47 -9.03 21.37
C GLY A 102 17.04 -8.52 21.56
N ILE A 103 16.26 -8.36 20.49
CA ILE A 103 14.86 -7.93 20.56
C ILE A 103 13.99 -9.17 20.81
N SER A 104 13.65 -9.41 22.08
CA SER A 104 12.88 -10.57 22.50
C SER A 104 11.38 -10.48 22.20
N ASP A 105 10.83 -9.26 22.13
CA ASP A 105 9.42 -9.02 21.78
C ASP A 105 9.25 -8.66 20.29
N TYR A 106 9.82 -9.49 19.42
CA TYR A 106 9.71 -9.28 17.97
C TYR A 106 8.27 -9.40 17.48
N ALA A 107 7.42 -10.19 18.16
CA ALA A 107 6.02 -10.38 17.77
C ALA A 107 5.24 -9.05 17.84
N THR A 108 5.39 -8.29 18.93
CA THR A 108 4.80 -6.95 19.04
C THR A 108 5.35 -6.01 17.97
N ARG A 109 6.65 -6.06 17.72
CA ARG A 109 7.28 -5.21 16.69
C ARG A 109 6.74 -5.50 15.29
N ILE A 110 6.66 -6.77 14.91
CA ILE A 110 6.06 -7.22 13.65
C ILE A 110 4.59 -6.79 13.56
N GLY A 111 3.84 -6.90 14.65
CA GLY A 111 2.45 -6.43 14.71
C GLY A 111 2.33 -4.94 14.41
N GLN A 112 3.21 -4.11 14.98
CA GLN A 112 3.27 -2.68 14.67
C GLN A 112 3.57 -2.43 13.18
N LEU A 113 4.51 -3.16 12.59
CA LEU A 113 4.81 -3.06 11.16
C LEU A 113 3.56 -3.40 10.32
N PHE A 114 2.86 -4.49 10.65
CA PHE A 114 1.63 -4.87 9.93
C PHE A 114 0.48 -3.87 10.07
N CYS A 115 0.43 -3.07 11.13
CA CYS A 115 -0.52 -1.95 11.20
C CYS A 115 -0.35 -0.99 10.01
N ILE A 116 0.87 -0.77 9.53
CA ILE A 116 1.12 0.06 8.34
C ILE A 116 0.45 -0.56 7.12
N THR A 117 0.72 -1.84 6.85
CA THR A 117 0.21 -2.55 5.68
C THR A 117 -1.32 -2.66 5.70
N MET A 118 -1.92 -3.03 6.84
CA MET A 118 -3.38 -3.13 6.96
C MET A 118 -4.07 -1.78 6.71
N ASN A 119 -3.52 -0.69 7.24
CA ASN A 119 -4.08 0.64 7.00
C ASN A 119 -4.00 1.03 5.51
N CYS A 120 -2.91 0.67 4.82
CA CYS A 120 -2.79 0.84 3.38
C CYS A 120 -3.84 0.02 2.60
N GLN A 121 -4.03 -1.25 2.95
CA GLN A 121 -5.01 -2.14 2.31
C GLN A 121 -6.45 -1.65 2.49
N ILE A 122 -6.84 -1.25 3.71
CA ILE A 122 -8.18 -0.70 3.99
C ILE A 122 -8.47 0.51 3.10
N HIS A 123 -7.48 1.41 2.94
CA HIS A 123 -7.61 2.56 2.08
C HIS A 123 -7.63 2.20 0.58
N LYS A 124 -6.85 1.20 0.14
CA LYS A 124 -6.93 0.65 -1.22
C LYS A 124 -8.34 0.15 -1.52
N LEU A 125 -8.94 -0.63 -0.61
CA LEU A 125 -10.31 -1.13 -0.77
C LEU A 125 -11.33 0.00 -0.84
N SER A 126 -11.19 1.05 0.00
CA SER A 126 -12.07 2.22 -0.04
C SER A 126 -11.99 3.00 -1.35
N ILE A 127 -10.81 3.07 -1.98
CA ILE A 127 -10.65 3.73 -3.28
C ILE A 127 -11.26 2.86 -4.39
N SER A 128 -10.99 1.56 -4.36
CA SER A 128 -11.54 0.59 -5.31
C SER A 128 -13.07 0.53 -5.26
N SER A 129 -13.66 0.53 -4.06
CA SER A 129 -15.12 0.53 -3.92
C SER A 129 -15.76 1.82 -4.43
N ALA A 130 -15.15 2.99 -4.17
CA ALA A 130 -15.62 4.26 -4.71
C ALA A 130 -15.59 4.27 -6.25
N TYR A 131 -14.52 3.73 -6.85
CA TYR A 131 -14.40 3.58 -8.29
C TYR A 131 -15.48 2.65 -8.88
N ASN A 132 -15.68 1.48 -8.27
CA ASN A 132 -16.68 0.50 -8.72
C ASN A 132 -18.12 1.04 -8.62
N ILE A 133 -18.44 1.82 -7.58
CA ILE A 133 -19.76 2.45 -7.44
C ILE A 133 -20.02 3.45 -8.56
N GLU A 134 -19.03 4.26 -8.94
CA GLU A 134 -19.20 5.23 -10.03
C GLU A 134 -19.25 4.55 -11.41
N LEU A 135 -18.59 3.40 -11.60
CA LEU A 135 -18.80 2.55 -12.78
C LEU A 135 -20.24 2.03 -12.89
N LEU A 136 -20.78 1.49 -11.79
CA LEU A 136 -22.13 0.89 -11.77
C LEU A 136 -23.26 1.92 -11.87
N ARG A 137 -23.02 3.18 -11.51
CA ARG A 137 -24.00 4.29 -11.64
C ARG A 137 -24.17 4.80 -13.07
N ASN A 138 -23.26 4.44 -13.96
CA ASN A 138 -23.21 4.92 -15.35
C ASN A 138 -23.63 3.84 -16.37
N VAL A 139 -24.24 2.75 -15.90
CA VAL A 139 -24.94 1.70 -16.67
C VAL A 139 -26.44 1.85 -16.43
#